data_AF-A0A1H3EGY4-F1
#
_entry.id   AF-A0A1H3EGY4-F1
#
_cell.length_a   1.000
_cell.length_b   1.000
_cell.length_c   1.000
_cell.angle_alpha   90.00
_cell.angle_beta   90.00
_cell.angle_gamma   90.00
#
_symmetry.space_group_name_H-M   'P 1'
#
loop_
_entity.id
_entity.type
_entity.pdbx_description
1 polymer ?
#
loop_
_entity_poly.entity_id
_entity_poly.type
_entity_poly.pdbx_seq_one_letter_code
_entity_poly.pdbx_strand_id
1 'polypeptide(L)'
;MKFCFGNFELDHTAAELRLSDGQGVHLERQVFLLLSLLVQNGSRVTTLDEIVTKIWNDAPISDAAIASRVRSARAALGDNGKTQSIIRTIRGQGFRFELPVTRKADGSIAETLIINEGVAPSIAVLPFQAFGETEQAGVIAPALAHELIVSLSLTKWVTVIARASSFQLGSVANAQSVSEQLDVRYVLSGSVEINGPNLTVSPVLSAADSGQVIWADRYNGLIDDIFSIKADVTNSVVAAVEVHVPRHQAAEARRRDIESLDAWSFFHLGLNHIYRFTEEDNALSARYFKEALARAPNFARAHAGLSFVSFQKAFTGFGADRGVAARDALSAAERAMEQAPDDPFSNFVLGRSYWIQQDLDTAAHSAVQTP
;
A
#
# COMPACT_ATOMS: atom_id res chain seq x y z
N MET A 1 -8.12 -9.87 9.61
CA MET A 1 -8.24 -9.43 11.03
C MET A 1 -8.51 -10.64 11.89
N LYS A 2 -7.65 -10.95 12.86
CA LYS A 2 -7.80 -12.08 13.77
C LYS A 2 -8.14 -11.62 15.19
N PHE A 3 -9.05 -12.33 15.84
CA PHE A 3 -9.38 -12.12 17.25
C PHE A 3 -9.15 -13.40 18.03
N CYS A 4 -8.41 -13.29 19.12
CA CYS A 4 -8.18 -14.40 20.05
C CYS A 4 -8.96 -14.16 21.33
N PHE A 5 -9.67 -15.19 21.79
CA PHE A 5 -10.42 -15.18 23.03
C PHE A 5 -10.54 -16.61 23.58
N GLY A 6 -10.21 -16.82 24.85
CA GLY A 6 -10.12 -18.18 25.41
C GLY A 6 -9.22 -19.07 24.56
N ASN A 7 -9.75 -20.23 24.13
CA ASN A 7 -9.05 -21.20 23.28
C ASN A 7 -9.41 -21.05 21.79
N PHE A 8 -9.96 -19.91 21.37
CA PHE A 8 -10.46 -19.69 20.02
C PHE A 8 -9.70 -18.57 19.31
N GLU A 9 -9.51 -18.74 18.01
CA GLU A 9 -9.04 -17.73 17.05
C GLU A 9 -10.12 -17.54 15.97
N LEU A 10 -10.66 -16.33 15.86
CA LEU A 10 -11.62 -15.94 14.82
C LEU A 10 -10.89 -15.15 13.73
N ASP A 11 -10.82 -15.69 12.51
CA ASP A 11 -10.15 -15.09 11.36
C ASP A 11 -11.17 -14.50 10.38
N HIS A 12 -11.22 -13.16 10.28
CA HIS A 12 -12.07 -12.44 9.34
C HIS A 12 -11.64 -12.54 7.88
N THR A 13 -10.36 -12.81 7.61
CA THR A 13 -9.84 -12.94 6.26
C THR A 13 -10.22 -14.29 5.68
N ALA A 14 -10.07 -15.35 6.46
CA ALA A 14 -10.45 -16.71 6.06
C ALA A 14 -11.94 -17.02 6.27
N ALA A 15 -12.67 -16.18 7.02
CA ALA A 15 -14.04 -16.43 7.49
C ALA A 15 -14.18 -17.73 8.30
N GLU A 16 -13.19 -18.01 9.16
CA GLU A 16 -13.08 -19.25 9.93
C GLU A 16 -12.97 -18.99 11.44
N LEU A 17 -13.49 -19.93 12.23
CA LEU A 17 -13.22 -20.05 13.66
C LEU A 17 -12.30 -21.26 13.84
N ARG A 18 -11.20 -21.09 14.58
CA ARG A 18 -10.24 -22.16 14.87
C ARG A 18 -10.05 -22.30 16.38
N LEU A 19 -9.77 -23.51 16.83
CA LEU A 19 -9.24 -23.77 18.16
C LEU A 19 -7.76 -23.43 18.22
N SER A 20 -7.21 -23.19 19.41
CA SER A 20 -5.79 -22.86 19.62
C SER A 20 -4.82 -23.95 19.16
N ASP A 21 -5.29 -25.18 18.93
CA ASP A 21 -4.54 -26.29 18.35
C ASP A 21 -4.59 -26.33 16.81
N GLY A 22 -5.24 -25.35 16.18
CA GLY A 22 -5.35 -25.20 14.73
C GLY A 22 -6.55 -25.91 14.09
N GLN A 23 -7.38 -26.63 14.86
CA GLN A 23 -8.56 -27.29 14.30
C GLN A 23 -9.65 -26.29 13.94
N GLY A 24 -10.18 -26.38 12.72
CA GLY A 24 -11.29 -25.55 12.25
C GLY A 24 -12.64 -25.96 12.86
N VAL A 25 -13.39 -24.99 13.36
CA VAL A 25 -14.78 -25.13 13.79
C VAL A 25 -15.68 -24.62 12.68
N HIS A 26 -16.43 -25.53 12.06
CA HIS A 26 -17.33 -25.17 10.96
C HIS A 26 -18.48 -24.27 11.46
N LEU A 27 -18.65 -23.11 10.81
CA LEU A 27 -19.71 -22.15 11.12
C LEU A 27 -20.53 -21.84 9.87
N GLU A 28 -21.85 -21.71 10.04
CA GLU A 28 -22.68 -21.06 9.03
C GLU A 28 -22.31 -19.58 8.91
N ARG A 29 -22.38 -19.01 7.71
CA ARG A 29 -22.00 -17.60 7.41
C ARG A 29 -22.64 -16.59 8.37
N GLN A 30 -23.94 -16.71 8.65
CA GLN A 30 -24.64 -15.79 9.55
C GLN A 30 -24.19 -15.94 11.01
N VAL A 31 -23.79 -17.15 11.42
CA VAL A 31 -23.26 -17.41 12.77
C VAL A 31 -21.87 -16.81 12.91
N PHE A 32 -21.04 -16.92 11.86
CA PHE A 32 -19.74 -16.26 11.80
C PHE A 32 -19.85 -14.73 11.90
N LEU A 33 -20.77 -14.11 11.14
CA LEU A 33 -21.01 -12.66 11.19
C LEU A 33 -21.51 -12.20 12.55
N LEU A 34 -22.38 -12.99 13.20
CA LEU A 34 -22.84 -12.70 14.55
C LEU A 34 -21.69 -12.74 15.56
N LEU A 35 -20.89 -13.80 15.52
CA LEU A 35 -19.76 -13.95 16.43
C LEU A 35 -18.72 -12.84 16.23
N SER A 36 -18.44 -12.50 14.97
CA SER A 36 -17.62 -11.36 14.55
C SER A 36 -18.07 -10.05 15.20
N LEU A 37 -19.35 -9.73 15.11
CA LEU A 37 -19.91 -8.49 15.66
C LEU A 37 -19.80 -8.46 17.19
N LEU A 38 -20.12 -9.56 17.86
CA LEU A 38 -20.06 -9.66 19.33
C LEU A 38 -18.62 -9.53 19.85
N VAL A 39 -17.67 -10.18 19.18
CA VAL A 39 -16.24 -10.15 19.55
C VAL A 39 -15.65 -8.75 19.34
N GLN A 40 -15.99 -8.06 18.25
CA GLN A 40 -15.55 -6.69 17.99
C GLN A 40 -16.09 -5.69 19.02
N ASN A 41 -17.33 -5.88 19.48
CA ASN A 41 -17.94 -5.06 20.52
C ASN A 41 -17.45 -5.42 21.94
N GLY A 42 -16.83 -6.59 22.11
CA GLY A 42 -16.29 -7.07 23.38
C GLY A 42 -17.34 -7.01 24.50
N SER A 43 -16.97 -6.37 25.61
CA SER A 43 -17.83 -6.21 26.78
C SER A 43 -18.96 -5.17 26.61
N ARG A 44 -19.15 -4.58 25.43
CA ARG A 44 -20.31 -3.73 25.13
C ARG A 44 -21.53 -4.61 24.80
N VAL A 45 -22.70 -4.20 25.26
CA VAL A 45 -23.96 -4.84 24.82
C VAL A 45 -24.21 -4.50 23.35
N THR A 46 -24.35 -5.53 22.53
CA THR A 46 -24.77 -5.45 21.13
C THR A 46 -26.29 -5.63 21.08
N THR A 47 -27.01 -4.63 20.57
CA THR A 47 -28.48 -4.62 20.58
C THR A 47 -29.06 -5.50 19.48
N LEU A 48 -30.34 -5.86 19.61
CA LEU A 48 -31.06 -6.61 18.57
C LEU A 48 -31.10 -5.84 17.25
N ASP A 49 -31.38 -4.53 17.29
CA ASP A 49 -31.39 -3.67 16.10
C ASP A 49 -30.01 -3.65 15.43
N GLU A 50 -28.94 -3.49 16.20
CA GLU A 50 -27.57 -3.50 15.66
C GLU A 50 -27.23 -4.83 14.97
N ILE A 51 -27.68 -5.95 15.55
CA ILE A 51 -27.53 -7.30 14.98
C ILE A 51 -28.30 -7.43 13.67
N VAL A 52 -29.56 -6.96 13.62
CA VAL A 52 -30.41 -6.98 12.42
C VAL A 52 -29.79 -6.14 11.31
N THR A 53 -29.39 -4.90 11.60
CA THR A 53 -28.77 -4.00 10.63
C THR A 53 -27.48 -4.59 10.07
N LYS A 54 -26.60 -5.14 10.91
CA LYS A 54 -25.26 -5.58 10.48
C LYS A 54 -25.25 -6.93 9.77
N ILE A 55 -26.14 -7.85 10.11
CA ILE A 55 -26.12 -9.22 9.57
C ILE A 55 -27.18 -9.43 8.48
N TRP A 56 -28.32 -8.74 8.60
CA TRP A 56 -29.48 -8.90 7.72
C TRP A 56 -29.82 -7.63 6.93
N ASN A 57 -29.00 -6.58 6.97
CA ASN A 57 -29.21 -5.32 6.24
C ASN A 57 -30.64 -4.77 6.43
N ASP A 58 -31.11 -4.73 7.67
CA ASP A 58 -32.45 -4.28 8.06
C ASP A 58 -33.62 -5.11 7.50
N ALA A 59 -33.38 -6.33 7.03
CA ALA A 59 -34.45 -7.23 6.61
C ALA A 59 -35.35 -7.62 7.80
N PRO A 60 -36.67 -7.72 7.60
CA PRO A 60 -37.61 -8.10 8.66
C PRO A 60 -37.41 -9.58 9.02
N ILE A 61 -36.72 -9.84 10.13
CA ILE A 61 -36.48 -11.18 10.67
C ILE A 61 -37.21 -11.38 12.00
N SER A 62 -37.51 -12.63 12.35
CA SER A 62 -38.09 -12.95 13.65
C SER A 62 -37.02 -13.05 14.74
N ASP A 63 -37.40 -12.75 15.99
CA ASP A 63 -36.56 -12.99 17.17
C ASP A 63 -36.06 -14.44 17.27
N ALA A 64 -36.86 -15.39 16.78
CA ALA A 64 -36.50 -16.80 16.71
C ALA A 64 -35.30 -17.06 15.77
N ALA A 65 -35.16 -16.29 14.68
CA ALA A 65 -34.02 -16.38 13.78
C ALA A 65 -32.73 -15.91 14.47
N ILE A 66 -32.78 -14.78 15.19
CA ILE A 66 -31.65 -14.27 15.98
C ILE A 66 -31.28 -15.28 17.08
N ALA A 67 -32.27 -15.76 17.83
CA ALA A 67 -32.07 -16.73 18.91
C ALA A 67 -31.44 -18.05 18.40
N SER A 68 -31.79 -18.48 17.18
CA SER A 68 -31.19 -19.65 16.53
C SER A 68 -29.70 -19.42 16.24
N ARG A 69 -29.32 -18.28 15.64
CA ARG A 69 -27.90 -17.95 15.37
C ARG A 69 -27.08 -17.81 16.65
N VAL A 70 -27.64 -17.20 17.69
CA VAL A 70 -27.00 -17.09 19.01
C VAL A 70 -26.78 -18.48 19.63
N ARG A 71 -27.76 -19.39 19.48
CA ARG A 71 -27.62 -20.77 19.95
C ARG A 71 -26.50 -21.51 19.23
N SER A 72 -26.42 -21.39 17.91
CA SER A 72 -25.34 -21.98 17.11
C SER A 72 -23.98 -21.38 17.47
N ALA A 73 -23.90 -20.06 17.68
CA ALA A 73 -22.67 -19.39 18.11
C ALA A 73 -22.22 -19.89 19.48
N ARG A 74 -23.13 -20.00 20.46
CA ARG A 74 -22.81 -20.56 21.78
C ARG A 74 -22.31 -22.00 21.69
N ALA A 75 -23.01 -22.85 20.94
CA ALA A 75 -22.63 -24.25 20.77
C ALA A 75 -21.21 -24.39 20.16
N ALA A 76 -20.88 -23.57 19.17
CA ALA A 76 -19.56 -23.56 18.55
C ALA A 76 -18.43 -23.13 19.51
N LEU A 77 -18.76 -22.35 20.55
CA LEU A 77 -17.81 -21.93 21.59
C LEU A 77 -17.80 -22.84 22.82
N GLY A 78 -18.56 -23.95 22.80
CA GLY A 78 -18.75 -24.80 23.99
C GLY A 78 -19.59 -24.15 25.10
N ASP A 79 -20.30 -23.05 24.81
CA ASP A 79 -21.22 -22.38 25.71
C ASP A 79 -22.68 -22.80 25.45
N ASN A 80 -23.59 -22.44 26.34
CA ASN A 80 -25.02 -22.72 26.15
C ASN A 80 -25.90 -21.68 26.85
N GLY A 81 -27.21 -21.77 26.61
CA GLY A 81 -28.20 -20.82 27.15
C GLY A 81 -28.36 -20.85 28.68
N LYS A 82 -27.82 -21.86 29.38
CA LYS A 82 -27.86 -21.95 30.86
C LYS A 82 -26.57 -21.39 31.49
N THR A 83 -25.41 -21.73 30.94
CA THR A 83 -24.10 -21.30 31.46
C THR A 83 -23.78 -19.85 31.10
N GLN A 84 -24.02 -19.45 29.84
CA GLN A 84 -23.81 -18.10 29.31
C GLN A 84 -22.49 -17.47 29.75
N SER A 85 -21.42 -18.27 29.73
CA SER A 85 -20.10 -17.89 30.23
C SER A 85 -19.30 -17.07 29.20
N ILE A 86 -19.64 -17.19 27.92
CA ILE A 86 -18.96 -16.53 26.81
C ILE A 86 -19.87 -15.52 26.13
N ILE A 87 -21.10 -15.92 25.76
CA ILE A 87 -22.10 -15.01 25.20
C ILE A 87 -23.23 -14.89 26.21
N ARG A 88 -23.32 -13.74 26.90
CA ARG A 88 -24.36 -13.46 27.89
C ARG A 88 -25.54 -12.74 27.26
N THR A 89 -26.75 -13.18 27.61
CA THR A 89 -27.99 -12.48 27.25
C THR A 89 -28.28 -11.40 28.29
N ILE A 90 -28.40 -10.15 27.83
CA ILE A 90 -28.85 -9.02 28.64
C ILE A 90 -30.33 -8.81 28.33
N ARG A 91 -31.19 -9.20 29.28
CA ARG A 91 -32.64 -9.25 29.09
C ARG A 91 -33.19 -7.91 28.61
N GLY A 92 -33.87 -7.91 27.47
CA GLY A 92 -34.49 -6.73 26.86
C GLY A 92 -33.52 -5.76 26.18
N GLN A 93 -32.22 -6.06 26.12
CA GLN A 93 -31.23 -5.17 25.52
C GLN A 93 -30.41 -5.82 24.40
N GLY A 94 -30.05 -7.11 24.54
CA GLY A 94 -29.29 -7.83 23.51
C GLY A 94 -28.29 -8.80 24.09
N PHE A 95 -27.08 -8.85 23.52
CA PHE A 95 -26.05 -9.82 23.88
C PHE A 95 -24.71 -9.15 24.15
N ARG A 96 -23.93 -9.72 25.07
CA ARG A 96 -22.59 -9.24 25.43
C ARG A 96 -21.60 -10.38 25.37
N PHE A 97 -20.40 -10.09 24.88
CA PHE A 97 -19.28 -11.01 24.88
C PHE A 97 -18.47 -10.84 26.17
N GLU A 98 -18.28 -11.92 26.93
CA GLU A 98 -17.75 -11.86 28.31
C GLU A 98 -16.26 -12.25 28.40
N LEU A 99 -15.70 -12.92 27.39
CA LEU A 99 -14.28 -13.26 27.39
C LEU A 99 -13.43 -12.04 27.00
N PRO A 100 -12.23 -11.88 27.61
CA PRO A 100 -11.24 -10.92 27.14
C PRO A 100 -10.89 -11.21 25.68
N VAL A 101 -11.14 -10.24 24.81
CA VAL A 101 -10.79 -10.32 23.40
C VAL A 101 -9.46 -9.63 23.20
N THR A 102 -8.46 -10.40 22.82
CA THR A 102 -7.20 -9.84 22.32
C THR A 102 -7.29 -9.82 20.81
N ARG A 103 -7.24 -8.63 20.22
CA ARG A 103 -7.02 -8.52 18.78
C ARG A 103 -5.62 -9.05 18.51
N LYS A 104 -5.54 -10.24 17.93
CA LYS A 104 -4.30 -10.69 17.29
C LYS A 104 -4.22 -9.84 16.04
N ALA A 105 -3.50 -8.72 16.14
CA ALA A 105 -3.09 -7.98 14.95
C ALA A 105 -2.66 -9.05 13.95
N ASP A 106 -3.27 -9.04 12.76
CA ASP A 106 -3.04 -10.07 11.78
C ASP A 106 -1.53 -10.36 11.77
N GLY A 107 -1.16 -11.59 12.12
CA GLY A 107 0.15 -12.09 11.74
C GLY A 107 0.16 -11.99 10.23
N SER A 108 0.78 -10.90 9.75
CA SER A 108 0.72 -10.26 8.42
C SER A 108 0.34 -8.76 8.46
N ILE A 109 0.71 -8.05 9.54
CA ILE A 109 1.70 -6.99 9.31
C ILE A 109 3.06 -7.50 9.78
N ALA A 110 3.20 -8.26 10.88
CA ALA A 110 4.51 -8.75 11.35
C ALA A 110 5.10 -10.01 10.65
N GLU A 111 4.34 -10.71 9.80
CA GLU A 111 4.84 -11.85 8.99
C GLU A 111 4.65 -11.64 7.47
N THR A 112 4.17 -10.45 7.09
CA THR A 112 4.39 -9.82 5.77
C THR A 112 5.31 -8.60 5.90
N LEU A 113 5.63 -8.19 7.12
CA LEU A 113 6.95 -7.69 7.47
C LEU A 113 7.90 -8.89 7.34
N ILE A 114 8.27 -9.15 6.08
CA ILE A 114 9.69 -9.17 5.79
C ILE A 114 10.23 -7.84 6.35
N ILE A 115 10.51 -7.76 7.67
CA ILE A 115 11.44 -6.74 8.12
C ILE A 115 12.78 -7.25 7.65
N ASN A 116 13.28 -6.46 6.72
CA ASN A 116 14.55 -6.47 6.03
C ASN A 116 14.57 -7.45 4.85
N GLU A 117 14.63 -6.95 3.61
CA GLU A 117 15.44 -5.79 3.20
C GLU A 117 14.71 -4.83 2.22
N GLY A 118 14.63 -3.54 2.55
CA GLY A 118 14.09 -2.48 1.66
C GLY A 118 12.68 -1.98 2.00
N VAL A 119 12.51 -1.25 3.12
CA VAL A 119 11.20 -0.76 3.56
C VAL A 119 10.65 0.26 2.55
N ALA A 120 9.53 -0.10 1.91
CA ALA A 120 8.76 0.79 1.04
C ALA A 120 8.50 2.13 1.76
N PRO A 121 8.81 3.28 1.16
CA PRO A 121 8.66 4.57 1.81
C PRO A 121 7.21 4.79 2.26
N SER A 122 7.03 5.34 3.47
CA SER A 122 5.73 5.68 4.03
C SER A 122 5.45 7.19 3.88
N ILE A 123 4.21 7.54 3.52
CA ILE A 123 3.76 8.91 3.31
C ILE A 123 2.45 9.20 4.06
N ALA A 124 2.43 10.31 4.80
CA ALA A 124 1.18 10.90 5.31
C ALA A 124 0.77 12.09 4.45
N VAL A 125 -0.51 12.18 4.08
CA VAL A 125 -1.08 13.36 3.44
C VAL A 125 -1.92 14.11 4.46
N LEU A 126 -1.50 15.30 4.82
CA LEU A 126 -2.21 16.16 5.77
C LEU A 126 -3.34 16.92 5.06
N PRO A 127 -4.38 17.35 5.80
CA PRO A 127 -5.32 18.34 5.29
C PRO A 127 -4.55 19.58 4.83
N PHE A 128 -4.87 20.10 3.65
CA PHE A 128 -4.25 21.34 3.17
C PHE A 128 -4.73 22.51 4.04
N GLN A 129 -3.88 23.50 4.23
CA GLN A 129 -4.25 24.71 4.95
C GLN A 129 -5.10 25.59 4.04
N ALA A 130 -6.32 25.90 4.46
CA ALA A 130 -7.20 26.82 3.75
C ALA A 130 -6.88 28.28 4.14
N PHE A 131 -6.67 29.13 3.14
CA PHE A 131 -6.49 30.58 3.27
C PHE A 131 -7.57 31.33 2.48
N GLY A 132 -8.05 32.42 3.07
CA GLY A 132 -9.19 33.19 2.57
C GLY A 132 -10.45 32.94 3.41
N GLU A 133 -11.30 33.98 3.55
CA GLU A 133 -12.55 33.93 4.33
C GLU A 133 -13.72 33.31 3.52
N THR A 134 -13.45 32.26 2.74
CA THR A 134 -14.48 31.59 1.94
C THR A 134 -14.74 30.17 2.46
N GLU A 135 -16.02 29.84 2.65
CA GLU A 135 -16.47 28.48 3.00
C GLU A 135 -15.94 27.44 1.99
N GLN A 136 -15.78 27.87 0.74
CA GLN A 136 -15.24 27.07 -0.37
C GLN A 136 -13.82 26.56 -0.10
N ALA A 137 -12.91 27.39 0.44
CA ALA A 137 -11.53 26.97 0.73
C ALA A 137 -11.50 25.85 1.78
N GLY A 138 -12.36 25.97 2.80
CA GLY A 138 -12.52 24.97 3.86
C GLY A 138 -13.09 23.62 3.37
N VAL A 139 -13.83 23.61 2.26
CA VAL A 139 -14.33 22.37 1.62
C VAL A 139 -13.29 21.79 0.65
N ILE A 140 -12.65 22.63 -0.17
CA ILE A 140 -11.71 22.20 -1.21
C ILE A 140 -10.44 21.60 -0.61
N ALA A 141 -9.87 22.24 0.42
CA ALA A 141 -8.62 21.79 1.04
C ALA A 141 -8.65 20.33 1.56
N PRO A 142 -9.61 19.91 2.42
CA PRO A 142 -9.68 18.52 2.87
C PRO A 142 -10.12 17.55 1.77
N ALA A 143 -10.89 18.00 0.78
CA ALA A 143 -11.29 17.17 -0.36
C ALA A 143 -10.11 16.84 -1.28
N LEU A 144 -9.25 17.83 -1.58
CA LEU A 144 -8.03 17.64 -2.35
C LEU A 144 -7.08 16.67 -1.64
N ALA A 145 -6.86 16.85 -0.33
CA ALA A 145 -6.05 15.92 0.46
C ALA A 145 -6.59 14.49 0.41
N HIS A 146 -7.92 14.31 0.45
CA HIS A 146 -8.52 12.98 0.32
C HIS A 146 -8.29 12.36 -1.06
N GLU A 147 -8.44 13.13 -2.14
CA GLU A 147 -8.18 12.66 -3.50
C GLU A 147 -6.71 12.23 -3.68
N LEU A 148 -5.78 13.00 -3.15
CA LEU A 148 -4.35 12.66 -3.16
C LEU A 148 -4.07 11.34 -2.41
N ILE A 149 -4.73 11.10 -1.27
CA ILE A 149 -4.63 9.82 -0.55
C ILE A 149 -5.09 8.66 -1.43
N VAL A 150 -6.24 8.81 -2.11
CA VAL A 150 -6.79 7.76 -2.98
C VAL A 150 -5.83 7.50 -4.15
N SER A 151 -5.39 8.53 -4.84
CA SER A 151 -4.50 8.42 -6.00
C SER A 151 -3.14 7.83 -5.63
N LEU A 152 -2.53 8.28 -4.54
CA LEU A 152 -1.26 7.72 -4.06
C LEU A 152 -1.40 6.28 -3.55
N SER A 153 -2.59 5.88 -3.06
CA SER A 153 -2.82 4.50 -2.62
C SER A 153 -2.81 3.49 -3.79
N LEU A 154 -2.96 3.98 -5.02
CA LEU A 154 -2.79 3.17 -6.23
C LEU A 154 -1.29 2.93 -6.54
N THR A 155 -0.41 3.77 -6.01
CA THR A 155 1.04 3.65 -6.13
C THR A 155 1.58 2.57 -5.17
N LYS A 156 1.64 1.32 -5.64
CA LYS A 156 1.93 0.11 -4.83
C LYS A 156 3.27 0.09 -4.09
N TRP A 157 4.21 0.98 -4.41
CA TRP A 157 5.54 1.02 -3.81
C TRP A 157 5.68 2.05 -2.68
N VAL A 158 4.63 2.84 -2.41
CA VAL A 158 4.58 3.78 -1.28
C VAL A 158 3.46 3.36 -0.33
N THR A 159 3.76 3.31 0.96
CA THR A 159 2.74 3.06 1.98
C THR A 159 2.05 4.38 2.33
N VAL A 160 0.75 4.50 2.05
CA VAL A 160 -0.02 5.71 2.35
C VAL A 160 -0.76 5.56 3.69
N ILE A 161 -0.59 6.53 4.59
CA ILE A 161 -1.31 6.53 5.87
C ILE A 161 -2.79 6.86 5.66
N ALA A 162 -3.64 6.09 6.35
CA ALA A 162 -5.08 6.25 6.32
C ALA A 162 -5.51 7.67 6.69
N ARG A 163 -6.51 8.19 5.94
CA ARG A 163 -7.05 9.53 6.09
C ARG A 163 -7.39 9.89 7.54
N ALA A 164 -8.03 8.99 8.28
CA ALA A 164 -8.47 9.27 9.64
C ALA A 164 -7.31 9.60 10.58
N SER A 165 -6.18 8.89 10.46
CA SER A 165 -4.98 9.13 11.26
C SER A 165 -4.29 10.44 10.87
N SER A 166 -4.12 10.69 9.57
CA SER A 166 -3.49 11.93 9.09
C SER A 166 -4.30 13.18 9.43
N PHE A 167 -5.63 13.09 9.35
CA PHE A 167 -6.52 14.24 9.58
C PHE A 167 -6.65 14.61 11.06
N GLN A 168 -6.34 13.70 12.00
CA GLN A 168 -6.30 14.00 13.43
C GLN A 168 -5.19 14.99 13.81
N LEU A 169 -4.11 15.04 13.02
CA LEU A 169 -2.99 15.96 13.25
C LEU A 169 -3.28 17.40 12.81
N GLY A 170 -4.29 17.61 11.96
CA GLY A 170 -4.62 18.91 11.40
C GLY A 170 -3.65 19.40 10.31
N SER A 171 -3.91 20.59 9.79
CA SER A 171 -3.18 21.19 8.65
C SER A 171 -1.92 21.97 9.03
N VAL A 172 -1.68 22.21 10.32
CA VAL A 172 -0.56 23.03 10.84
C VAL A 172 0.53 22.17 11.48
N ALA A 173 0.39 20.85 11.46
CA ALA A 173 1.39 19.94 12.02
C ALA A 173 2.70 20.03 11.24
N ASN A 174 3.83 20.14 11.94
CA ASN A 174 5.14 20.11 11.31
C ASN A 174 5.55 18.66 11.00
N ALA A 175 6.41 18.47 10.00
CA ALA A 175 6.75 17.14 9.48
C ALA A 175 7.34 16.20 10.55
N GLN A 176 8.11 16.74 11.50
CA GLN A 176 8.72 15.96 12.59
C GLN A 176 7.68 15.39 13.55
N SER A 177 6.72 16.21 14.00
CA SER A 177 5.63 15.77 14.86
C SER A 177 4.72 14.71 14.22
N VAL A 178 4.60 14.76 12.89
CA VAL A 178 3.85 13.78 12.09
C VAL A 178 4.63 12.46 12.03
N SER A 179 5.95 12.53 11.83
CA SER A 179 6.83 11.36 11.86
C SER A 179 6.74 10.63 13.21
N GLU A 180 6.83 11.36 14.33
CA GLU A 180 6.78 10.79 15.68
C GLU A 180 5.44 10.08 15.97
N GLN A 181 4.33 10.60 15.45
CA GLN A 181 3.00 10.06 15.74
C GLN A 181 2.55 8.95 14.77
N LEU A 182 3.00 9.00 13.51
CA LEU A 182 2.52 8.10 12.45
C LEU A 182 3.61 7.17 11.89
N ASP A 183 4.85 7.27 12.37
CA ASP A 183 6.01 6.53 11.87
C ASP A 183 6.15 6.63 10.34
N VAL A 184 6.07 7.89 9.84
CA VAL A 184 6.18 8.19 8.41
C VAL A 184 7.52 8.76 8.04
N ARG A 185 7.97 8.41 6.82
CA ARG A 185 9.22 8.90 6.23
C ARG A 185 9.01 10.18 5.43
N TYR A 186 7.81 10.38 4.90
CA TYR A 186 7.42 11.55 4.11
C TYR A 186 6.10 12.14 4.55
N VAL A 187 5.98 13.45 4.40
CA VAL A 187 4.74 14.19 4.64
C VAL A 187 4.43 15.04 3.42
N LEU A 188 3.22 14.86 2.89
CA LEU A 188 2.63 15.75 1.90
C LEU A 188 1.68 16.71 2.62
N SER A 189 2.01 17.98 2.57
CA SER A 189 1.22 19.09 3.09
C SER A 189 0.97 20.11 1.99
N GLY A 190 0.32 21.22 2.31
CA GLY A 190 0.20 22.33 1.37
C GLY A 190 -0.87 23.31 1.78
N SER A 191 -1.15 24.23 0.87
CA SER A 191 -2.17 25.27 1.08
C SER A 191 -3.12 25.37 -0.11
N VAL A 192 -4.34 25.81 0.19
CA VAL A 192 -5.35 26.22 -0.78
C VAL A 192 -5.75 27.65 -0.42
N GLU A 193 -5.57 28.58 -1.34
CA GLU A 193 -5.93 29.99 -1.16
C GLU A 193 -6.96 30.39 -2.22
N ILE A 194 -8.04 31.05 -1.79
CA ILE A 194 -9.07 31.57 -2.68
C ILE A 194 -9.22 33.07 -2.46
N ASN A 195 -8.92 33.84 -3.51
CA ASN A 195 -9.01 35.30 -3.54
C ASN A 195 -9.93 35.74 -4.68
N GLY A 196 -11.22 35.93 -4.35
CA GLY A 196 -12.25 36.17 -5.35
C GLY A 196 -12.39 34.94 -6.28
N PRO A 197 -12.24 35.09 -7.61
CA PRO A 197 -12.30 33.97 -8.53
C PRO A 197 -10.98 33.18 -8.59
N ASN A 198 -9.88 33.71 -8.05
CA ASN A 198 -8.57 33.08 -8.18
C ASN A 198 -8.38 32.02 -7.12
N LEU A 199 -7.99 30.82 -7.56
CA LEU A 199 -7.62 29.68 -6.75
C LEU A 199 -6.11 29.45 -6.89
N THR A 200 -5.42 29.32 -5.76
CA THR A 200 -4.02 28.91 -5.69
C THR A 200 -3.88 27.65 -4.83
N VAL A 201 -3.18 26.64 -5.34
CA VAL A 201 -2.89 25.40 -4.62
C VAL A 201 -1.38 25.18 -4.61
N SER A 202 -0.82 25.00 -3.40
CA SER A 202 0.64 24.85 -3.21
C SER A 202 0.93 23.56 -2.45
N PRO A 203 1.06 22.39 -3.12
CA PRO A 203 1.47 21.15 -2.49
C PRO A 203 2.98 21.16 -2.17
N VAL A 204 3.33 20.54 -1.04
CA VAL A 204 4.70 20.45 -0.54
C VAL A 204 4.97 19.05 -0.02
N LEU A 205 5.98 18.38 -0.57
CA LEU A 205 6.45 17.08 -0.14
C LEU A 205 7.76 17.24 0.64
N SER A 206 7.78 16.76 1.88
CA SER A 206 8.93 16.88 2.78
C SER A 206 9.37 15.55 3.37
N ALA A 207 10.66 15.40 3.64
CA ALA A 207 11.20 14.34 4.47
C ALA A 207 10.81 14.59 5.94
N ALA A 208 10.25 13.58 6.59
CA ALA A 208 9.61 13.75 7.89
C ALA A 208 10.61 13.86 9.06
N ASP A 209 11.79 13.25 8.91
CA ASP A 209 12.85 13.23 9.92
C ASP A 209 13.58 14.57 10.08
N SER A 210 13.79 15.26 8.97
CA SER A 210 14.61 16.49 8.86
C SER A 210 13.77 17.72 8.59
N GLY A 211 12.51 17.55 8.16
CA GLY A 211 11.68 18.63 7.63
C GLY A 211 12.16 19.17 6.28
N GLN A 212 13.11 18.50 5.62
CA GLN A 212 13.62 18.94 4.32
C GLN A 212 12.51 18.87 3.27
N VAL A 213 12.23 20.00 2.62
CA VAL A 213 11.36 20.03 1.44
C VAL A 213 12.09 19.38 0.27
N ILE A 214 11.56 18.27 -0.24
CA ILE A 214 12.15 17.51 -1.36
C ILE A 214 11.49 17.84 -2.70
N TRP A 215 10.27 18.37 -2.66
CA TRP A 215 9.54 18.91 -3.80
C TRP A 215 8.43 19.86 -3.32
N ALA A 216 8.20 20.91 -4.09
CA ALA A 216 7.07 21.82 -3.92
C ALA A 216 6.75 22.44 -5.27
N ASP A 217 5.49 22.77 -5.48
CA ASP A 217 5.03 23.44 -6.70
C ASP A 217 3.82 24.33 -6.39
N ARG A 218 3.36 25.12 -7.38
CA ARG A 218 2.24 26.03 -7.23
C ARG A 218 1.37 26.06 -8.49
N TYR A 219 0.08 25.84 -8.28
CA TYR A 219 -0.95 25.82 -9.30
C TYR A 219 -1.89 27.00 -9.11
N ASN A 220 -2.10 27.77 -10.16
CA ASN A 220 -2.99 28.93 -10.14
C ASN A 220 -4.05 28.74 -11.22
N GLY A 221 -5.26 29.17 -10.93
CA GLY A 221 -6.32 29.25 -11.93
C GLY A 221 -7.59 29.87 -11.36
N LEU A 222 -8.71 29.65 -12.03
CA LEU A 222 -10.01 30.09 -11.55
C LEU A 222 -10.66 29.00 -10.72
N ILE A 223 -11.46 29.39 -9.73
CA ILE A 223 -12.23 28.44 -8.92
C ILE A 223 -13.23 27.63 -9.75
N ASP A 224 -13.73 28.20 -10.85
CA ASP A 224 -14.62 27.50 -11.79
C ASP A 224 -13.91 26.34 -12.50
N ASP A 225 -12.58 26.41 -12.62
CA ASP A 225 -11.72 25.37 -13.21
C ASP A 225 -11.20 24.37 -12.15
N ILE A 226 -11.79 24.35 -10.95
CA ILE A 226 -11.34 23.54 -9.80
C ILE A 226 -11.10 22.06 -10.16
N PHE A 227 -11.94 21.46 -11.00
CA PHE A 227 -11.78 20.05 -11.37
C PHE A 227 -10.51 19.81 -12.20
N SER A 228 -10.17 20.72 -13.11
CA SER A 228 -8.92 20.65 -13.88
C SER A 228 -7.73 20.85 -12.95
N ILE A 229 -7.78 21.86 -12.09
CA ILE A 229 -6.69 22.18 -11.17
C ILE A 229 -6.45 21.00 -10.20
N LYS A 230 -7.51 20.36 -9.68
CA LYS A 230 -7.38 19.16 -8.82
C LYS A 230 -6.72 18.00 -9.57
N ALA A 231 -7.08 17.77 -10.83
CA ALA A 231 -6.48 16.73 -11.65
C ALA A 231 -5.00 17.01 -11.92
N ASP A 232 -4.64 18.25 -12.27
CA ASP A 232 -3.26 18.67 -12.52
C ASP A 232 -2.39 18.53 -11.25
N VAL A 233 -2.89 19.00 -10.11
CA VAL A 233 -2.23 18.85 -8.81
C VAL A 233 -2.04 17.37 -8.48
N THR A 234 -3.07 16.54 -8.67
CA THR A 234 -3.02 15.10 -8.36
C THR A 234 -1.98 14.38 -9.21
N ASN A 235 -2.00 14.59 -10.52
CA ASN A 235 -1.05 13.99 -11.44
C ASN A 235 0.38 14.42 -11.15
N SER A 236 0.58 15.71 -10.87
CA SER A 236 1.90 16.24 -10.56
C SER A 236 2.44 15.72 -9.22
N VAL A 237 1.59 15.62 -8.19
CA VAL A 237 2.00 15.03 -6.91
C VAL A 237 2.39 13.57 -7.07
N VAL A 238 1.60 12.77 -7.78
CA VAL A 238 1.93 11.35 -8.03
C VAL A 238 3.27 11.25 -8.77
N ALA A 239 3.46 12.01 -9.84
CA ALA A 239 4.73 12.06 -10.57
C ALA A 239 5.89 12.54 -9.69
N ALA A 240 5.67 13.54 -8.85
CA ALA A 240 6.67 14.07 -7.94
C ALA A 240 7.08 13.02 -6.90
N VAL A 241 6.14 12.27 -6.35
CA VAL A 241 6.44 11.15 -5.44
C VAL A 241 7.28 10.09 -6.17
N GLU A 242 6.90 9.68 -7.38
CA GLU A 242 7.65 8.71 -8.19
C GLU A 242 9.08 9.14 -8.55
N VAL A 243 9.37 10.43 -8.58
CA VAL A 243 10.69 10.94 -8.95
C VAL A 243 11.51 11.33 -7.72
N HIS A 244 10.94 12.11 -6.81
CA HIS A 244 11.68 12.80 -5.75
C HIS A 244 11.91 11.92 -4.53
N VAL A 245 10.98 11.03 -4.16
CA VAL A 245 11.20 10.10 -3.04
C VAL A 245 12.37 9.16 -3.33
N PRO A 246 12.42 8.46 -4.48
CA PRO A 246 13.58 7.68 -4.89
C PRO A 246 14.91 8.44 -4.86
N ARG A 247 14.92 9.65 -5.41
CA ARG A 247 16.13 10.49 -5.47
C ARG A 247 16.60 10.90 -4.09
N HIS A 248 15.68 11.27 -3.22
CA HIS A 248 15.98 11.60 -1.83
C HIS A 248 16.56 10.39 -1.09
N GLN A 249 15.94 9.22 -1.20
CA GLN A 249 16.44 8.01 -0.55
C GLN A 249 17.81 7.60 -1.09
N ALA A 250 18.05 7.73 -2.40
CA ALA A 250 19.36 7.49 -3.00
C ALA A 250 20.42 8.47 -2.50
N ALA A 251 20.07 9.76 -2.34
CA ALA A 251 20.99 10.76 -1.81
C ALA A 251 21.35 10.48 -0.34
N GLU A 252 20.36 10.09 0.47
CA GLU A 252 20.56 9.68 1.86
C GLU A 252 21.37 8.39 1.96
N ALA A 253 21.09 7.40 1.12
CA ALA A 253 21.86 6.16 1.02
C ALA A 253 23.34 6.43 0.70
N ARG A 254 23.65 7.33 -0.25
CA ARG A 254 25.05 7.66 -0.59
C ARG A 254 25.86 8.25 0.58
N ARG A 255 25.19 8.82 1.57
CA ARG A 255 25.82 9.37 2.78
C ARG A 255 26.02 8.32 3.87
N ARG A 256 25.32 7.18 3.77
CA ARG A 256 25.42 6.07 4.71
C ARG A 256 26.54 5.13 4.29
N ASP A 257 27.07 4.40 5.26
CA ASP A 257 28.05 3.35 4.98
C ASP A 257 27.40 2.27 4.11
N ILE A 258 28.12 1.75 3.11
CA ILE A 258 27.60 0.82 2.09
C ILE A 258 27.02 -0.44 2.75
N GLU A 259 27.56 -0.83 3.90
CA GLU A 259 27.11 -1.99 4.68
C GLU A 259 25.71 -1.82 5.29
N SER A 260 25.24 -0.57 5.45
CA SER A 260 23.93 -0.24 6.04
C SER A 260 22.79 -0.05 5.02
N LEU A 261 23.10 -0.22 3.73
CA LEU A 261 22.14 -0.01 2.65
C LEU A 261 21.15 -1.17 2.54
N ASP A 262 19.86 -0.83 2.44
CA ASP A 262 18.79 -1.78 2.20
C ASP A 262 18.57 -2.03 0.70
N ALA A 263 17.79 -3.05 0.35
CA ALA A 263 17.53 -3.41 -1.05
C ALA A 263 16.99 -2.24 -1.88
N TRP A 264 16.14 -1.42 -1.26
CA TRP A 264 15.54 -0.23 -1.86
C TRP A 264 16.57 0.83 -2.23
N SER A 265 17.51 1.11 -1.32
CA SER A 265 18.63 2.02 -1.55
C SER A 265 19.48 1.56 -2.73
N PHE A 266 19.82 0.27 -2.79
CA PHE A 266 20.54 -0.31 -3.92
C PHE A 266 19.76 -0.18 -5.24
N PHE A 267 18.46 -0.46 -5.24
CA PHE A 267 17.62 -0.29 -6.42
C PHE A 267 17.67 1.14 -6.97
N HIS A 268 17.54 2.15 -6.11
CA HIS A 268 17.59 3.55 -6.56
C HIS A 268 18.98 4.04 -6.94
N LEU A 269 20.04 3.50 -6.33
CA LEU A 269 21.39 3.68 -6.86
C LEU A 269 21.49 3.13 -8.29
N GLY A 270 20.94 1.94 -8.54
CA GLY A 270 20.87 1.34 -9.88
C GLY A 270 20.13 2.21 -10.90
N LEU A 271 18.96 2.77 -10.55
CA LEU A 271 18.18 3.64 -11.43
C LEU A 271 18.93 4.92 -11.86
N ASN A 272 19.79 5.48 -11.01
CA ASN A 272 20.55 6.69 -11.35
C ASN A 272 21.52 6.48 -12.54
N HIS A 273 21.92 5.23 -12.77
CA HIS A 273 22.85 4.87 -13.84
C HIS A 273 22.14 4.40 -15.11
N ILE A 274 20.91 3.89 -14.98
CA ILE A 274 20.21 3.17 -16.06
C ILE A 274 19.90 4.04 -17.29
N TYR A 275 19.77 5.36 -17.14
CA TYR A 275 19.45 6.30 -18.22
C TYR A 275 20.67 6.97 -18.85
N ARG A 276 21.89 6.56 -18.50
CA ARG A 276 23.12 7.14 -19.05
C ARG A 276 23.65 6.39 -20.27
N PHE A 277 23.16 5.17 -20.52
CA PHE A 277 23.43 4.37 -21.72
C PHE A 277 24.93 4.16 -22.03
N THR A 278 25.80 4.15 -21.03
CA THR A 278 27.21 3.78 -21.16
C THR A 278 27.43 2.35 -20.67
N GLU A 279 28.47 1.67 -21.19
CA GLU A 279 28.80 0.31 -20.74
C GLU A 279 29.15 0.28 -19.24
N GLU A 280 29.90 1.27 -18.76
CA GLU A 280 30.28 1.41 -17.36
C GLU A 280 29.07 1.64 -16.44
N ASP A 281 28.19 2.59 -16.79
CA ASP A 281 26.98 2.86 -16.01
C ASP A 281 26.02 1.65 -16.02
N ASN A 282 25.93 0.92 -17.13
CA ASN A 282 25.13 -0.30 -17.21
C ASN A 282 25.68 -1.41 -16.32
N ALA A 283 27.00 -1.60 -16.29
CA ALA A 283 27.64 -2.55 -15.39
C ALA A 283 27.40 -2.17 -13.93
N LEU A 284 27.54 -0.89 -13.58
CA LEU A 284 27.30 -0.38 -12.23
C LEU A 284 25.83 -0.51 -11.81
N SER A 285 24.89 -0.19 -12.71
CA SER A 285 23.46 -0.37 -12.52
C SER A 285 23.10 -1.83 -12.24
N ALA A 286 23.62 -2.77 -13.04
CA ALA A 286 23.43 -4.20 -12.81
C ALA A 286 23.99 -4.67 -11.46
N ARG A 287 25.16 -4.16 -11.04
CA ARG A 287 25.72 -4.49 -9.73
C ARG A 287 24.78 -4.05 -8.61
N TYR A 288 24.28 -2.83 -8.66
CA TYR A 288 23.35 -2.33 -7.66
C TYR A 288 22.03 -3.12 -7.63
N PHE A 289 21.44 -3.48 -8.77
CA PHE A 289 20.24 -4.33 -8.77
C PHE A 289 20.52 -5.73 -8.23
N LYS A 290 21.70 -6.31 -8.49
CA LYS A 290 22.10 -7.59 -7.88
C LYS A 290 22.25 -7.49 -6.37
N GLU A 291 22.85 -6.41 -5.86
CA GLU A 291 22.92 -6.15 -4.41
C GLU A 291 21.54 -5.95 -3.80
N ALA A 292 20.61 -5.31 -4.53
CA ALA A 292 19.22 -5.20 -4.10
C ALA A 292 18.56 -6.58 -4.00
N LEU A 293 18.80 -7.48 -4.95
CA LEU A 293 18.24 -8.83 -4.96
C LEU A 293 18.93 -9.80 -3.99
N ALA A 294 20.21 -9.60 -3.71
CA ALA A 294 20.92 -10.35 -2.67
C ALA A 294 20.28 -10.13 -1.29
N ARG A 295 19.66 -8.95 -1.14
CA ARG A 295 18.99 -8.51 0.07
C ARG A 295 17.49 -8.86 0.06
N ALA A 296 16.79 -8.48 -1.00
CA ALA A 296 15.39 -8.84 -1.18
C ALA A 296 15.21 -9.65 -2.46
N PRO A 297 15.28 -11.00 -2.39
CA PRO A 297 15.15 -11.85 -3.56
C PRO A 297 13.83 -11.68 -4.32
N ASN A 298 12.76 -11.31 -3.61
CA ASN A 298 11.42 -11.09 -4.16
C ASN A 298 11.17 -9.63 -4.59
N PHE A 299 12.21 -8.79 -4.66
CA PHE A 299 12.06 -7.39 -5.02
C PHE A 299 11.83 -7.23 -6.53
N ALA A 300 10.56 -7.28 -6.93
CA ALA A 300 10.11 -7.24 -8.33
C ALA A 300 10.78 -6.14 -9.17
N ARG A 301 10.90 -4.92 -8.61
CA ARG A 301 11.51 -3.78 -9.31
C ARG A 301 13.00 -3.94 -9.57
N ALA A 302 13.73 -4.64 -8.70
CA ALA A 302 15.15 -4.93 -8.95
C ALA A 302 15.32 -5.98 -10.06
N HIS A 303 14.43 -6.99 -10.14
CA HIS A 303 14.35 -7.89 -11.30
C HIS A 303 14.05 -7.10 -12.58
N ALA A 304 13.09 -6.17 -12.55
CA ALA A 304 12.78 -5.32 -13.69
C ALA A 304 13.98 -4.43 -14.10
N GLY A 305 14.74 -3.91 -13.12
CA GLY A 305 15.99 -3.19 -13.36
C GLY A 305 17.04 -4.03 -14.09
N LEU A 306 17.24 -5.28 -13.68
CA LEU A 306 18.15 -6.21 -14.38
C LEU A 306 17.67 -6.54 -15.80
N SER A 307 16.36 -6.69 -15.99
CA SER A 307 15.78 -6.87 -17.33
C SER A 307 16.13 -5.69 -18.24
N PHE A 308 15.93 -4.46 -17.75
CA PHE A 308 16.23 -3.24 -18.51
C PHE A 308 17.72 -3.12 -18.86
N VAL A 309 18.62 -3.43 -17.93
CA VAL A 309 20.06 -3.39 -18.21
C VAL A 309 20.46 -4.46 -19.23
N SER A 310 19.92 -5.67 -19.12
CA SER A 310 20.20 -6.77 -20.05
C SER A 310 19.64 -6.46 -21.45
N PHE A 311 18.44 -5.85 -21.52
CA PHE A 311 17.90 -5.32 -22.75
C PHE A 311 18.85 -4.28 -23.36
N GLN A 312 19.36 -3.32 -22.58
CA GLN A 312 20.27 -2.31 -23.11
C GLN A 312 21.52 -2.95 -23.72
N LYS A 313 22.10 -3.96 -23.06
CA LYS A 313 23.25 -4.70 -23.62
C LYS A 313 22.90 -5.35 -24.96
N ALA A 314 21.75 -5.99 -25.06
CA ALA A 314 21.27 -6.59 -26.31
C ALA A 314 20.95 -5.55 -27.40
N PHE A 315 20.48 -4.36 -27.01
CA PHE A 315 20.11 -3.30 -27.93
C PHE A 315 21.34 -2.53 -28.46
N THR A 316 22.31 -2.22 -27.59
CA THR A 316 23.51 -1.45 -27.96
C THR A 316 24.68 -2.33 -28.43
N GLY A 317 24.66 -3.63 -28.12
CA GLY A 317 25.75 -4.57 -28.44
C GLY A 317 26.96 -4.49 -27.50
N PHE A 318 26.80 -3.90 -26.30
CA PHE A 318 27.90 -3.80 -25.34
C PHE A 318 28.28 -5.14 -24.73
N GLY A 319 29.50 -5.62 -25.04
CA GLY A 319 30.27 -6.59 -24.27
C GLY A 319 29.68 -8.00 -24.09
N ALA A 320 28.47 -8.27 -24.60
CA ALA A 320 27.75 -9.52 -24.43
C ALA A 320 27.19 -10.03 -25.75
N ASP A 321 27.09 -11.35 -25.87
CA ASP A 321 26.33 -11.98 -26.95
C ASP A 321 24.89 -11.46 -26.90
N ARG A 322 24.44 -10.91 -28.03
CA ARG A 322 23.13 -10.25 -28.16
C ARG A 322 21.98 -11.21 -27.79
N GLY A 323 22.11 -12.48 -28.14
CA GLY A 323 21.12 -13.51 -27.82
C GLY A 323 21.11 -13.88 -26.34
N VAL A 324 22.28 -13.97 -25.70
CA VAL A 324 22.37 -14.17 -24.24
C VAL A 324 21.73 -13.00 -23.50
N ALA A 325 22.09 -11.76 -23.85
CA ALA A 325 21.56 -10.58 -23.20
C ALA A 325 20.03 -10.43 -23.37
N ALA A 326 19.47 -10.81 -24.52
CA ALA A 326 18.03 -10.84 -24.75
C ALA A 326 17.33 -11.90 -23.89
N ARG A 327 17.90 -13.10 -23.74
CA ARG A 327 17.35 -14.13 -22.84
C ARG A 327 17.41 -13.72 -21.37
N ASP A 328 18.50 -13.11 -20.94
CA ASP A 328 18.65 -12.58 -19.58
C ASP A 328 17.61 -11.48 -19.31
N ALA A 329 17.35 -10.62 -20.30
CA ALA A 329 16.32 -9.58 -20.21
C ALA A 329 14.93 -10.17 -20.00
N LEU A 330 14.55 -11.18 -20.80
CA LEU A 330 13.26 -11.85 -20.68
C LEU A 330 13.12 -12.57 -19.34
N SER A 331 14.12 -13.37 -18.95
CA SER A 331 14.08 -14.14 -17.70
C SER A 331 13.94 -13.24 -16.47
N ALA A 332 14.60 -12.06 -16.48
CA ALA A 332 14.44 -11.09 -15.40
C ALA A 332 13.08 -10.38 -15.44
N ALA A 333 12.52 -10.11 -16.62
CA ALA A 333 11.19 -9.52 -16.76
C ALA A 333 10.08 -10.46 -16.29
N GLU A 334 10.17 -11.75 -16.62
CA GLU A 334 9.23 -12.79 -16.16
C GLU A 334 9.23 -12.88 -14.64
N ARG A 335 10.42 -12.91 -14.01
CA ARG A 335 10.53 -12.87 -12.54
C ARG A 335 9.91 -11.62 -11.93
N ALA A 336 10.11 -10.45 -12.56
CA ALA A 336 9.48 -9.22 -12.09
C ALA A 336 7.94 -9.32 -12.16
N MET A 337 7.41 -9.87 -13.25
CA MET A 337 5.98 -10.07 -13.49
C MET A 337 5.36 -11.09 -12.52
N GLU A 338 6.04 -12.19 -12.22
CA GLU A 338 5.59 -13.18 -11.24
C GLU A 338 5.43 -12.58 -9.84
N GLN A 339 6.33 -11.67 -9.45
CA GLN A 339 6.32 -11.04 -8.13
C GLN A 339 5.36 -9.84 -8.04
N ALA A 340 5.21 -9.07 -9.11
CA ALA A 340 4.32 -7.90 -9.14
C ALA A 340 3.65 -7.71 -10.51
N PRO A 341 2.55 -8.45 -10.79
CA PRO A 341 1.85 -8.39 -12.08
C PRO A 341 1.32 -7.00 -12.45
N ASP A 342 0.93 -6.23 -11.43
CA ASP A 342 0.33 -4.90 -11.60
C ASP A 342 1.37 -3.76 -11.55
N ASP A 343 2.68 -4.06 -11.43
CA ASP A 343 3.71 -3.01 -11.40
C ASP A 343 3.97 -2.47 -12.83
N PRO A 344 3.82 -1.15 -13.06
CA PRO A 344 3.99 -0.58 -14.40
C PRO A 344 5.40 -0.78 -14.99
N PHE A 345 6.43 -0.76 -14.13
CA PHE A 345 7.81 -0.93 -14.58
C PHE A 345 8.07 -2.37 -15.04
N SER A 346 7.51 -3.36 -14.32
CA SER A 346 7.54 -4.78 -14.68
C SER A 346 6.83 -5.07 -16.01
N ASN A 347 5.65 -4.46 -16.22
CA ASN A 347 4.93 -4.52 -17.50
C ASN A 347 5.74 -3.93 -18.66
N PHE A 348 6.35 -2.76 -18.44
CA PHE A 348 7.16 -2.09 -19.44
C PHE A 348 8.38 -2.90 -19.88
N VAL A 349 9.14 -3.50 -18.95
CA VAL A 349 10.34 -4.26 -19.30
C VAL A 349 10.02 -5.62 -19.95
N LEU A 350 8.88 -6.22 -19.61
CA LEU A 350 8.40 -7.44 -20.27
C LEU A 350 8.07 -7.20 -21.74
N GLY A 351 7.33 -6.13 -22.05
CA GLY A 351 7.03 -5.76 -23.44
C GLY A 351 8.29 -5.53 -24.28
N ARG A 352 9.31 -4.88 -23.70
CA ARG A 352 10.61 -4.68 -24.37
C ARG A 352 11.37 -5.99 -24.59
N SER A 353 11.31 -6.91 -23.64
CA SER A 353 11.99 -8.21 -23.75
C SER A 353 11.39 -9.05 -24.88
N TYR A 354 10.07 -9.05 -25.05
CA TYR A 354 9.44 -9.69 -26.22
C TYR A 354 9.84 -9.07 -27.54
N TRP A 355 9.91 -7.72 -27.62
CA TRP A 355 10.30 -7.03 -28.84
C TRP A 355 11.70 -7.43 -29.31
N ILE A 356 12.69 -7.46 -28.42
CA ILE A 356 14.07 -7.80 -28.82
C ILE A 356 14.25 -9.28 -29.15
N GLN A 357 13.44 -10.16 -28.56
CA GLN A 357 13.44 -11.58 -28.89
C GLN A 357 12.87 -11.82 -30.29
N GLN A 358 11.76 -11.17 -30.63
CA GLN A 358 11.15 -11.26 -31.96
C GLN A 358 12.07 -10.70 -33.06
N ASP A 359 12.82 -9.62 -32.77
CA ASP A 359 13.81 -9.07 -33.70
C ASP A 359 14.93 -10.09 -33.99
N LEU A 360 15.43 -10.78 -32.96
CA LEU A 360 16.44 -11.83 -33.11
C LEU A 360 15.93 -13.03 -33.92
N ASP A 361 14.70 -13.48 -33.66
CA ASP A 361 14.09 -14.56 -34.41
C ASP A 361 13.94 -14.18 -35.89
N THR A 362 13.49 -12.96 -36.18
CA THR A 362 13.35 -12.44 -37.55
C THR A 362 14.70 -12.34 -38.27
N ALA A 363 15.74 -11.86 -37.57
CA ALA A 363 17.10 -11.78 -38.10
C ALA A 363 17.68 -13.17 -38.42
N ALA A 364 17.47 -14.15 -37.54
CA ALA A 364 17.90 -15.53 -37.76
C ALA A 364 17.22 -16.17 -38.99
N HIS A 365 15.91 -15.96 -39.15
CA HIS A 365 15.18 -16.45 -40.32
C HIS A 365 15.65 -15.82 -41.63
N SER A 366 15.98 -14.52 -41.62
CA SER A 366 16.49 -13.81 -42.80
C SER A 366 17.91 -14.26 -43.18
N ALA A 367 18.76 -14.55 -42.19
CA ALA A 367 20.12 -15.02 -42.43
C ALA A 367 20.17 -16.43 -43.04
N VAL A 368 19.19 -17.30 -42.73
CA VAL A 368 19.07 -18.65 -43.29
C VAL A 368 18.55 -18.65 -44.73
N GLN A 369 17.91 -17.56 -45.18
CA GLN A 369 17.30 -17.44 -46.51
C GLN A 369 18.17 -16.68 -47.53
N THR A 370 19.41 -16.33 -47.19
CA THR A 370 20.33 -15.67 -48.12
C THR A 370 21.18 -16.75 -48.84
N PRO A 371 21.07 -16.92 -50.19
CA PRO A 371 21.77 -17.97 -50.94
C PRO A 371 23.28 -17.78 -51.06
#